data_AF-A0AAN0IKE3-F1
#
_entry.id   AF-A0AAN0IKE3-F1
#
_cell.length_a   1.000
_cell.length_b   1.000
_cell.length_c   1.000
_cell.angle_alpha   90.00
_cell.angle_beta   90.00
_cell.angle_gamma   90.00
#
_symmetry.space_group_name_H-M   'P 1'
#
loop_
_entity.id
_entity.type
_entity.pdbx_description
1 polymer ?
#
loop_
_entity_poly.entity_id
_entity_poly.type
_entity_poly.pdbx_seq_one_letter_code
_entity_poly.pdbx_strand_id
1 'polypeptide(L)'
;MDDLEDTSIAAAVLFRPPVYQQRYGAVLELSRKIEPKKVIDMGCAECKLLKSLKFHRHIESLIGIDINEFLLQSNQNSLQPLITDYLHRRSRPLKIQLFKGSIDEVDSRMIDCDLFSCIEVIEHLYPSVLERVPAAIFQKLRPQVVIISTPNSDFNVLFPELVGFRHFDHKFEWSRQEFQA
;
A
#
# COMPACT_ATOMS: atom_id res chain seq x y z
N MET A 1 -25.81 -0.32 -47.97
CA MET A 1 -26.94 0.50 -47.54
C MET A 1 -27.67 -0.37 -46.53
N ASP A 2 -27.32 -0.38 -45.25
CA ASP A 2 -26.67 0.66 -44.45
C ASP A 2 -25.85 0.07 -43.29
N ASP A 3 -24.73 0.76 -43.00
CA ASP A 3 -24.11 1.05 -41.70
C ASP A 3 -23.77 -0.13 -40.76
N LEU A 4 -22.52 -0.59 -40.64
CA LEU A 4 -21.38 0.11 -40.00
C LEU A 4 -21.78 0.91 -38.74
N GLU A 5 -22.27 0.24 -37.71
CA GLU A 5 -22.08 0.72 -36.34
C GLU A 5 -20.65 0.43 -35.88
N ASP A 6 -19.77 1.33 -36.30
CA ASP A 6 -18.50 1.63 -35.67
C ASP A 6 -18.77 2.11 -34.23
N THR A 7 -18.91 1.17 -33.30
CA THR A 7 -18.85 1.47 -31.86
C THR A 7 -17.40 1.47 -31.44
N SER A 8 -16.77 2.63 -31.61
CA SER A 8 -15.45 2.95 -31.10
C SER A 8 -15.38 2.60 -29.61
N ILE A 9 -14.77 1.45 -29.27
CA ILE A 9 -14.36 1.16 -27.91
C ILE A 9 -13.24 2.17 -27.62
N ALA A 10 -13.57 3.24 -26.88
CA ALA A 10 -12.56 4.09 -26.28
C ALA A 10 -11.56 3.18 -25.57
N ALA A 11 -10.28 3.22 -25.97
CA ALA A 11 -9.28 2.29 -25.50
C ALA A 11 -9.14 2.42 -23.97
N ALA A 12 -9.78 1.52 -23.23
CA ALA A 12 -9.61 1.43 -21.79
C ALA A 12 -8.11 1.18 -21.52
N VAL A 13 -7.47 2.11 -20.80
CA VAL A 13 -6.06 1.99 -20.45
C VAL A 13 -5.86 0.69 -19.66
N LEU A 14 -5.22 -0.29 -20.29
CA LEU A 14 -5.06 -1.62 -19.72
C LEU A 14 -3.63 -1.85 -19.28
N PHE A 15 -3.45 -2.19 -18.01
CA PHE A 15 -2.17 -2.57 -17.43
C PHE A 15 -2.10 -4.10 -17.25
N ARG A 16 -1.00 -4.71 -17.67
CA ARG A 16 -0.73 -6.15 -17.48
C ARG A 16 0.64 -6.32 -16.81
N PRO A 17 0.70 -6.83 -15.57
CA PRO A 17 -0.43 -7.14 -14.67
C PRO A 17 -1.19 -5.87 -14.24
N PRO A 18 -2.38 -5.97 -13.60
CA PRO A 18 -3.10 -4.82 -13.07
C PRO A 18 -2.23 -3.93 -12.18
N VAL A 19 -2.44 -2.60 -12.19
CA VAL A 19 -1.57 -1.62 -11.53
C VAL A 19 -1.34 -1.91 -10.05
N TYR A 20 -2.38 -2.32 -9.31
CA TYR A 20 -2.23 -2.66 -7.90
C TYR A 20 -1.23 -3.81 -7.66
N GLN A 21 -1.16 -4.77 -8.58
CA GLN A 21 -0.17 -5.86 -8.51
C GLN A 21 1.23 -5.34 -8.82
N GLN A 22 1.37 -4.41 -9.77
CA GLN A 22 2.66 -3.78 -10.06
C GLN A 22 3.19 -3.00 -8.85
N ARG A 23 2.33 -2.25 -8.16
CA ARG A 23 2.69 -1.54 -6.92
C ARG A 23 3.18 -2.49 -5.83
N TYR A 24 2.44 -3.57 -5.57
CA TYR A 24 2.91 -4.59 -4.61
C TYR A 24 4.19 -5.27 -5.08
N GLY A 25 4.35 -5.51 -6.37
CA GLY A 25 5.58 -6.01 -6.98
C GLY A 25 6.79 -5.13 -6.64
N ALA A 26 6.65 -3.81 -6.76
CA ALA A 26 7.71 -2.87 -6.43
C ALA A 26 8.12 -2.93 -4.94
N VAL A 27 7.14 -3.02 -4.02
CA VAL A 27 7.43 -3.18 -2.58
C VAL A 27 8.13 -4.52 -2.29
N LEU A 28 7.68 -5.60 -2.93
CA LEU A 28 8.28 -6.93 -2.78
C LEU A 28 9.72 -6.95 -3.31
N GLU A 29 9.98 -6.35 -4.46
CA GLU A 29 11.35 -6.22 -4.97
C GLU A 29 12.24 -5.42 -4.04
N LEU A 30 11.77 -4.28 -3.53
CA LEU A 30 12.51 -3.47 -2.57
C LEU A 30 12.82 -4.27 -1.30
N SER A 31 11.82 -4.99 -0.76
CA SER A 31 12.00 -5.86 0.41
C SER A 31 13.05 -6.94 0.20
N ARG A 32 13.21 -7.48 -1.02
CA ARG A 32 14.30 -8.45 -1.32
C ARG A 32 15.67 -7.79 -1.39
N LYS A 33 15.75 -6.53 -1.81
CA LYS A 33 17.01 -5.79 -1.95
C LYS A 33 17.57 -5.32 -0.60
N ILE A 34 16.71 -4.83 0.29
CA ILE A 34 17.14 -4.24 1.57
C ILE A 34 17.01 -5.21 2.75
N GLU A 35 16.38 -6.37 2.54
CA GLU A 35 16.16 -7.41 3.54
C GLU A 35 15.67 -6.90 4.92
N PRO A 36 14.55 -6.15 5.01
CA PRO A 36 14.11 -5.55 6.26
C PRO A 36 13.63 -6.63 7.25
N LYS A 37 13.90 -6.46 8.54
CA LYS A 37 13.38 -7.37 9.59
C LYS A 37 12.00 -6.95 10.07
N LYS A 38 11.75 -5.64 10.18
CA LYS A 38 10.46 -5.08 10.62
C LYS A 38 9.83 -4.22 9.53
N VAL A 39 8.67 -4.63 9.03
CA VAL A 39 7.92 -3.90 8.01
C VAL A 39 6.58 -3.44 8.56
N ILE A 40 6.24 -2.18 8.30
CA ILE A 40 4.93 -1.60 8.56
C ILE A 40 4.23 -1.36 7.22
N ASP A 41 3.01 -1.84 7.09
CA ASP A 41 2.11 -1.55 5.96
C ASP A 41 0.96 -0.68 6.46
N MET A 42 1.02 0.61 6.16
CA MET A 42 0.03 1.62 6.52
C MET A 42 -1.05 1.68 5.42
N GLY A 43 -2.32 1.59 5.81
CA GLY A 43 -3.44 1.40 4.88
C GLY A 43 -3.47 -0.02 4.31
N CYS A 44 -3.23 -1.03 5.16
CA CYS A 44 -3.02 -2.40 4.69
C CYS A 44 -4.27 -3.10 4.11
N ALA A 45 -5.45 -2.50 4.24
CA ALA A 45 -6.71 -2.97 3.66
C ALA A 45 -6.96 -4.49 3.87
N GLU A 46 -7.14 -5.27 2.81
CA GLU A 46 -7.37 -6.73 2.90
C GLU A 46 -6.08 -7.54 3.11
N CYS A 47 -5.02 -6.86 3.57
CA CYS A 47 -3.71 -7.42 3.90
C CYS A 47 -3.03 -8.12 2.72
N LYS A 48 -3.34 -7.73 1.47
CA LYS A 48 -2.81 -8.39 0.25
C LYS A 48 -1.29 -8.31 0.19
N LEU A 49 -0.72 -7.14 0.48
CA LEU A 49 0.74 -6.95 0.51
C LEU A 49 1.38 -7.77 1.65
N LEU A 50 0.80 -7.76 2.85
CA LEU A 50 1.26 -8.58 3.99
C LEU A 50 1.25 -10.09 3.69
N LYS A 51 0.21 -10.58 3.00
CA LYS A 51 0.12 -11.99 2.55
C LYS A 51 1.28 -12.38 1.64
N SER A 52 1.78 -11.45 0.82
CA SER A 52 2.94 -11.69 -0.04
C SER A 52 4.25 -11.54 0.75
N LEU A 53 4.39 -10.51 1.58
CA LEU A 53 5.60 -10.24 2.36
C LEU A 53 5.91 -11.35 3.37
N LYS A 54 4.91 -12.05 3.93
CA LYS A 54 5.15 -13.12 4.93
C LYS A 54 6.08 -14.23 4.43
N PHE A 55 6.17 -14.43 3.11
CA PHE A 55 7.06 -15.43 2.50
C PHE A 55 8.52 -15.00 2.41
N HIS A 56 8.82 -13.72 2.58
CA HIS A 56 10.20 -13.24 2.68
C HIS A 56 10.80 -13.68 4.03
N ARG A 57 11.80 -14.57 3.98
CA ARG A 57 12.30 -15.30 5.15
C ARG A 57 13.13 -14.43 6.12
N HIS A 58 13.66 -13.31 5.64
CA HIS A 58 14.38 -12.30 6.44
C HIS A 58 13.47 -11.43 7.32
N ILE A 59 12.19 -11.33 6.99
CA ILE A 59 11.23 -10.56 7.79
C ILE A 59 10.89 -11.33 9.07
N GLU A 60 10.95 -10.64 10.21
CA GLU A 60 10.70 -11.16 11.55
C GLU A 60 9.46 -10.50 12.18
N SER A 61 9.09 -9.29 11.74
CA SER A 61 7.90 -8.57 12.18
C SER A 61 7.18 -7.90 11.02
N LEU A 62 5.88 -8.19 10.88
CA LEU A 62 4.96 -7.51 9.99
C LEU A 62 3.87 -6.83 10.81
N ILE A 63 3.65 -5.54 10.56
CA ILE A 63 2.58 -4.77 11.19
C ILE A 63 1.70 -4.17 10.10
N GLY A 64 0.42 -4.53 10.09
CA GLY A 64 -0.59 -3.88 9.26
C GLY A 64 -1.39 -2.88 10.08
N ILE A 65 -1.59 -1.69 9.53
CA ILE A 65 -2.40 -0.63 10.16
C ILE A 65 -3.45 -0.17 9.16
N ASP A 66 -4.69 -0.03 9.62
CA ASP A 66 -5.79 0.52 8.82
C ASP A 66 -6.82 1.19 9.74
N ILE A 67 -7.55 2.19 9.24
CA ILE A 67 -8.66 2.81 9.98
C ILE A 67 -9.89 1.90 10.02
N ASN A 68 -10.04 1.00 9.04
CA ASN A 68 -11.19 0.11 8.89
C ASN A 68 -10.98 -1.20 9.67
N GLU A 69 -11.43 -1.19 10.92
CA GLU A 69 -11.36 -2.33 11.81
C GLU A 69 -12.07 -3.59 11.29
N PHE A 70 -13.20 -3.43 10.59
CA PHE A 70 -13.92 -4.57 10.00
C PHE A 70 -13.09 -5.28 8.93
N LEU A 71 -12.36 -4.51 8.12
CA LEU A 71 -11.49 -5.06 7.08
C LEU A 71 -10.31 -5.84 7.67
N LEU A 72 -9.72 -5.32 8.75
CA LEU A 72 -8.68 -6.03 9.50
C LEU A 72 -9.19 -7.35 10.08
N GLN A 73 -10.34 -7.32 10.77
CA GLN A 73 -10.92 -8.50 11.40
C GLN A 73 -11.32 -9.58 10.39
N SER A 74 -11.90 -9.18 9.25
CA SER A 74 -12.29 -10.12 8.18
C SER A 74 -11.09 -10.77 7.48
N ASN A 75 -9.91 -10.13 7.50
CA ASN A 75 -8.72 -10.62 6.82
C ASN A 75 -7.65 -11.26 7.73
N GLN A 76 -7.75 -11.14 9.05
CA GLN A 76 -6.73 -11.66 9.98
C GLN A 76 -6.43 -13.17 9.78
N ASN A 77 -7.45 -13.98 9.48
CA ASN A 77 -7.30 -15.43 9.34
C ASN A 77 -6.42 -15.82 8.15
N SER A 78 -6.40 -14.99 7.11
CA SER A 78 -5.60 -15.24 5.91
C SER A 78 -4.09 -14.99 6.12
N LEU A 79 -3.72 -14.39 7.25
CA LEU A 79 -2.33 -14.17 7.65
C LEU A 79 -1.77 -15.32 8.51
N GLN A 80 -2.61 -16.27 8.93
CA GLN A 80 -2.17 -17.41 9.74
C GLN A 80 -1.12 -18.28 9.01
N PRO A 81 -0.29 -19.01 9.76
CA PRO A 81 0.62 -19.99 9.19
C PRO A 81 -0.13 -21.03 8.35
N LEU A 82 0.39 -21.30 7.16
CA LEU A 82 -0.11 -22.37 6.30
C LEU A 82 0.41 -23.73 6.77
N ILE A 83 -0.18 -24.82 6.31
CA ILE A 83 0.31 -26.19 6.60
C ILE A 83 1.79 -26.33 6.25
N THR A 84 2.21 -25.75 5.12
CA THR A 84 3.60 -25.75 4.66
C THR A 84 4.55 -25.02 5.62
N ASP A 85 4.09 -24.03 6.38
CA ASP A 85 4.91 -23.33 7.37
C ASP A 85 5.23 -24.22 8.59
N TYR A 86 4.35 -25.18 8.93
CA TYR A 86 4.59 -26.17 9.97
C TYR A 86 5.57 -27.26 9.51
N LEU A 87 5.50 -27.66 8.24
CA LEU A 87 6.42 -28.63 7.63
C LEU A 87 7.81 -28.02 7.38
N HIS A 88 7.87 -26.75 6.96
CA HIS A 88 9.09 -26.03 6.62
C HIS A 88 9.28 -24.80 7.51
N ARG A 89 9.57 -25.07 8.79
CA ARG A 89 9.70 -24.05 9.83
C ARG A 89 10.74 -23.00 9.46
N ARG A 90 10.46 -21.75 9.82
CA ARG A 90 11.41 -20.64 9.67
C ARG A 90 12.54 -20.78 10.68
N SER A 91 13.75 -20.37 10.31
CA SER A 91 14.88 -20.29 11.25
C SER A 91 14.68 -19.20 12.30
N ARG A 92 13.96 -18.12 11.94
CA ARG A 92 13.55 -17.05 12.85
C ARG A 92 12.03 -16.92 12.84
N PRO A 93 11.39 -16.71 14.01
CA PRO A 93 9.95 -16.59 14.09
C PRO A 93 9.48 -15.33 13.34
N LEU A 94 8.29 -15.43 12.71
CA LEU A 94 7.61 -14.29 12.12
C LEU A 94 6.42 -13.91 13.00
N LYS A 95 6.36 -12.65 13.42
CA LYS A 95 5.22 -12.08 14.14
C LYS A 95 4.43 -11.16 13.22
N ILE A 96 3.16 -11.45 13.00
CA ILE A 96 2.26 -10.60 12.21
C ILE A 96 1.22 -10.00 13.16
N GLN A 97 1.06 -8.68 13.13
CA GLN A 97 0.09 -7.95 13.98
C GLN A 97 -0.72 -6.98 13.12
N LEU A 98 -2.01 -6.87 13.40
CA LEU A 98 -2.90 -5.89 12.79
C LEU A 98 -3.39 -4.92 13.86
N PHE A 99 -3.40 -3.63 13.55
CA PHE A 99 -3.90 -2.60 14.45
C PHE A 99 -4.85 -1.65 13.72
N LYS A 100 -5.94 -1.29 14.40
CA LYS A 100 -6.73 -0.14 14.01
C LYS A 100 -5.97 1.13 14.38
N GLY A 101 -5.74 2.03 13.44
CA GLY A 101 -5.02 3.27 13.70
C GLY A 101 -4.95 4.20 12.49
N SER A 102 -4.57 5.45 12.73
CA SER A 102 -4.36 6.46 11.70
C SER A 102 -2.87 6.67 11.41
N ILE A 103 -2.54 7.12 10.20
CA ILE A 103 -1.17 7.35 9.74
C ILE A 103 -0.44 8.47 10.50
N ASP A 104 -1.17 9.44 11.05
CA ASP A 104 -0.64 10.55 11.82
C ASP A 104 -0.47 10.23 13.32
N GLU A 105 -0.88 9.04 13.75
CA GLU A 105 -0.72 8.54 15.11
C GLU A 105 0.49 7.62 15.21
N VAL A 106 1.38 7.92 16.16
CA VAL A 106 2.61 7.15 16.37
C VAL A 106 2.50 6.35 17.65
N ASP A 107 2.70 5.03 17.52
CA ASP A 107 2.73 4.11 18.64
C ASP A 107 4.13 3.55 18.87
N SER A 108 4.50 3.31 20.14
CA SER A 108 5.76 2.67 20.54
C SER A 108 6.05 1.34 19.82
N ARG A 109 5.01 0.59 19.45
CA ARG A 109 5.11 -0.68 18.71
C ARG A 109 5.62 -0.49 17.29
N MET A 110 5.59 0.73 16.75
CA MET A 110 6.01 1.07 15.39
C MET A 110 7.48 1.53 15.28
N ILE A 111 8.15 1.78 16.41
CA ILE A 111 9.55 2.22 16.46
C ILE A 111 10.50 1.14 15.91
N ASP A 112 11.70 1.54 15.45
CA ASP A 112 12.71 0.66 14.84
C ASP A 112 12.18 -0.08 13.59
N CYS A 113 11.35 0.62 12.80
CA CYS A 113 10.86 0.11 11.52
C CYS A 113 11.95 0.17 10.45
N ASP A 114 12.19 -0.93 9.76
CA ASP A 114 13.17 -0.97 8.67
C ASP A 114 12.53 -0.50 7.36
N LEU A 115 11.32 -0.97 7.06
CA LEU A 115 10.57 -0.59 5.86
C LEU A 115 9.15 -0.14 6.23
N PHE A 116 8.83 1.12 5.95
CA PHE A 116 7.49 1.68 6.06
C PHE A 116 6.86 1.78 4.67
N SER A 117 5.74 1.11 4.47
CA SER A 117 4.96 1.07 3.23
C SER A 117 3.66 1.85 3.41
N CYS A 118 3.34 2.70 2.44
CA CYS A 118 2.14 3.53 2.40
C CYS A 118 1.67 3.64 0.94
N ILE A 119 0.87 2.67 0.50
CA ILE A 119 0.57 2.46 -0.93
C ILE A 119 -0.86 2.89 -1.22
N GLU A 120 -1.03 3.98 -1.97
CA GLU A 120 -2.34 4.55 -2.33
C GLU A 120 -3.18 4.92 -1.09
N VAL A 121 -2.58 5.68 -0.17
CA VAL A 121 -3.22 6.09 1.10
C VAL A 121 -3.29 7.60 1.23
N ILE A 122 -2.23 8.31 0.84
CA ILE A 122 -2.10 9.74 1.14
C ILE A 122 -3.19 10.56 0.45
N GLU A 123 -3.62 10.16 -0.74
CA GLU A 123 -4.69 10.78 -1.54
C GLU A 123 -6.07 10.69 -0.88
N HIS A 124 -6.27 9.80 0.09
CA HIS A 124 -7.51 9.68 0.87
C HIS A 124 -7.51 10.56 2.13
N LEU A 125 -6.38 11.20 2.46
CA LEU A 125 -6.24 11.98 3.68
C LEU A 125 -6.82 13.39 3.50
N TYR A 126 -7.61 13.82 4.49
CA TYR A 126 -7.97 15.23 4.62
C TYR A 126 -6.71 16.08 4.85
N PRO A 127 -6.67 17.34 4.37
CA PRO A 127 -5.48 18.19 4.49
C PRO A 127 -4.90 18.29 5.91
N SER A 128 -5.76 18.40 6.92
CA SER A 128 -5.34 18.47 8.32
C SER A 128 -4.57 17.24 8.80
N VAL A 129 -4.90 16.05 8.29
CA VAL A 129 -4.18 14.79 8.60
C VAL A 129 -2.90 14.74 7.80
N LEU A 130 -2.97 15.04 6.50
CA LEU A 130 -1.82 15.00 5.58
C LEU A 130 -0.67 15.90 6.07
N GLU A 131 -0.97 17.09 6.58
CA GLU A 131 0.03 18.02 7.15
C GLU A 131 0.82 17.43 8.32
N ARG A 132 0.24 16.46 9.06
CA ARG A 132 0.90 15.81 10.20
C ARG A 132 1.72 14.58 9.82
N VAL A 133 1.48 13.99 8.64
CA VAL A 133 2.13 12.75 8.19
C VAL A 133 3.65 12.87 8.13
N PRO A 134 4.26 13.94 7.57
CA PRO A 134 5.72 14.03 7.52
C PRO A 134 6.37 14.00 8.90
N ALA A 135 5.79 14.70 9.88
CA ALA A 135 6.29 14.68 11.25
C ALA A 135 6.10 13.31 11.91
N ALA A 136 4.96 12.65 11.69
CA ALA A 136 4.70 11.31 12.21
C ALA A 136 5.72 10.28 11.68
N ILE A 137 5.92 10.23 10.36
CA ILE A 137 6.81 9.24 9.73
C ILE A 137 8.27 9.61 9.93
N PHE A 138 8.69 10.80 9.52
CA PHE A 138 10.12 11.10 9.39
C PHE A 138 10.75 11.69 10.66
N GLN A 139 9.99 12.30 11.56
CA GLN A 139 10.54 12.84 12.81
C GLN A 139 10.36 11.87 13.99
N LYS A 140 9.17 11.26 14.10
CA LYS A 140 8.85 10.38 15.23
C LYS A 140 9.25 8.92 14.95
N LEU A 141 8.72 8.31 13.89
CA LEU A 141 8.97 6.89 13.58
C LEU A 141 10.39 6.63 13.07
N ARG A 142 10.91 7.53 12.22
CA ARG A 142 12.26 7.46 11.63
C ARG A 142 12.60 6.07 11.05
N PRO A 143 11.75 5.50 10.17
CA PRO A 143 12.06 4.23 9.52
C PRO A 143 13.31 4.35 8.63
N GLN A 144 14.03 3.25 8.41
CA GLN A 144 15.21 3.26 7.56
C GLN A 144 14.87 3.53 6.09
N VAL A 145 13.77 2.95 5.61
CA VAL A 145 13.26 3.12 4.25
C VAL A 145 11.76 3.39 4.29
N VAL A 146 11.31 4.36 3.50
CA VAL A 146 9.90 4.70 3.29
C VAL A 146 9.56 4.52 1.82
N ILE A 147 8.47 3.83 1.53
CA ILE A 147 7.86 3.77 0.20
C ILE A 147 6.43 4.32 0.27
N ILE A 148 6.19 5.36 -0.53
CA ILE A 148 4.88 6.00 -0.67
C ILE A 148 4.46 5.90 -2.13
N SER A 149 3.20 5.57 -2.39
CA SER A 149 2.59 5.74 -3.71
C SER A 149 1.32 6.56 -3.63
N THR A 150 1.03 7.24 -4.74
CA THR A 150 -0.20 7.99 -4.99
C THR A 150 -0.45 8.00 -6.50
N PRO A 151 -1.71 8.12 -6.97
CA PRO A 151 -2.01 8.36 -8.37
C PRO A 151 -1.29 9.60 -8.91
N ASN A 152 -0.75 9.48 -10.13
CA ASN A 152 -0.21 10.60 -10.88
C ASN A 152 -1.31 11.24 -11.77
N SER A 153 -1.73 12.47 -11.46
CA SER A 153 -2.79 13.16 -12.19
C SER A 153 -2.41 13.54 -13.63
N ASP A 154 -1.12 13.68 -13.96
CA ASP A 154 -0.66 13.94 -15.34
C ASP A 154 -1.07 12.81 -16.30
N PHE A 155 -1.28 11.61 -15.76
CA PHE A 155 -1.69 10.45 -16.54
C PHE A 155 -3.21 10.39 -16.75
N ASN A 156 -3.98 11.26 -16.09
CA ASN A 156 -5.45 11.24 -16.17
C ASN A 156 -6.00 11.55 -17.56
N VAL A 157 -5.23 12.29 -18.37
CA VAL A 157 -5.59 12.65 -19.76
C VAL A 157 -5.84 11.43 -20.65
N LEU A 158 -5.35 10.26 -20.25
CA LEU A 158 -5.52 9.00 -20.98
C LEU A 158 -6.81 8.25 -20.63
N PHE A 159 -7.63 8.76 -19.70
CA PHE A 159 -8.95 8.19 -19.37
C PHE A 159 -10.06 9.09 -19.95
N PRO A 160 -10.61 8.78 -21.14
CA PRO A 160 -11.51 9.69 -21.86
C PRO A 160 -12.81 10.04 -21.12
N GLU A 161 -13.27 9.14 -20.25
CA GLU A 161 -14.53 9.27 -19.50
C GLU A 161 -14.32 9.78 -18.05
N LEU A 162 -13.07 10.05 -17.67
CA LEU A 162 -12.76 10.47 -16.30
C LEU A 162 -13.16 11.93 -16.07
N VAL A 163 -14.07 12.14 -15.12
CA VAL A 163 -14.43 13.48 -14.62
C VAL A 163 -14.02 13.56 -13.14
N GLY A 164 -13.14 14.50 -12.82
CA GLY A 164 -12.60 14.65 -11.46
C GLY A 164 -11.46 13.68 -11.17
N PHE A 165 -11.48 13.06 -9.98
CA PHE A 165 -10.47 12.11 -9.52
C PHE A 165 -10.81 10.67 -9.93
N ARG A 166 -9.79 9.80 -10.03
CA ARG A 166 -9.92 8.37 -10.36
C ARG A 166 -10.79 7.59 -9.38
N HIS A 167 -10.96 8.11 -8.17
CA HIS A 167 -11.82 7.52 -7.16
C HIS A 167 -12.59 8.62 -6.43
N PHE A 168 -13.87 8.38 -6.15
CA PHE A 168 -14.76 9.35 -5.53
C PHE A 168 -14.32 9.79 -4.13
N ASP A 169 -13.55 8.95 -3.44
CA ASP A 169 -13.07 9.23 -2.09
C ASP A 169 -11.71 9.95 -2.05
N HIS A 170 -11.02 10.14 -3.18
CA HIS A 170 -9.78 10.93 -3.20
C HIS A 170 -10.07 12.38 -2.77
N LYS A 171 -9.19 12.92 -1.93
CA LYS A 171 -9.21 14.33 -1.48
C LYS A 171 -8.35 15.21 -2.39
N PHE A 172 -7.36 14.62 -3.05
CA PHE A 172 -6.51 15.26 -4.05
C PHE A 172 -5.93 14.22 -5.02
N GLU A 173 -5.42 14.66 -6.17
CA GLU A 173 -4.53 13.87 -7.03
C GLU A 173 -3.41 14.77 -7.55
N TRP A 174 -2.18 14.48 -7.15
CA TRP A 174 -1.02 15.29 -7.51
C TRP A 174 -0.44 14.92 -8.87
N SER A 175 0.03 15.93 -9.59
CA SER A 175 0.92 15.80 -10.73
C SER A 175 2.29 15.28 -10.28
N ARG A 176 3.15 14.87 -11.23
CA ARG A 176 4.52 14.48 -10.88
C ARG A 176 5.28 15.60 -10.19
N GLN A 177 5.05 16.85 -10.61
CA GLN A 177 5.73 18.01 -10.05
C GLN A 177 5.30 18.26 -8.61
N GLU A 178 3.99 18.22 -8.33
CA GLU A 178 3.46 18.42 -6.97
C GLU A 178 3.93 17.33 -6.00
N PHE A 179 4.05 16.08 -6.45
CA PHE A 179 4.56 15.00 -5.60
C PHE A 179 6.07 15.10 -5.31
N GLN A 180 6.84 15.77 -6.18
CA GLN A 180 8.31 15.91 -6.04
C GLN A 180 8.73 17.15 -5.24
N ALA A 181 7.85 18.15 -5.13
CA ALA A 181 8.11 19.42 -4.44
C ALA A 181 8.13 19.26 -2.92
#